data_AF-A0A6H2U3G6-F1
#
_entry.id   AF-A0A6H2U3G6-F1
#
_cell.length_a   1.000
_cell.length_b   1.000
_cell.length_c   1.000
_cell.angle_alpha   90.00
_cell.angle_beta   90.00
_cell.angle_gamma   90.00
#
_symmetry.space_group_name_H-M   'P 1'
#
loop_
_entity.id
_entity.type
_entity.pdbx_description
1 polymer ?
#
loop_
_entity_poly.entity_id
_entity_poly.type
_entity_poly.pdbx_seq_one_letter_code
_entity_poly.pdbx_strand_id
1 'polypeptide(L)'
;MRTVLCHPYHLVEPSPWPLLGAGGALFITVGSVIYFHYGLSQIMYLGVLIIVIIMFVWWQDVIRESTFQGHHSLIVKQGIKYGMLLFILSEVLFFFSFFWAFFHSSLAPAVELGVAWPPQGV
;
A
#
# COMPACT_ATOMS: atom_id res chain seq x y z
N MET A 1 31.86 -2.87 -24.30
CA MET A 1 32.55 -2.37 -23.08
C MET A 1 31.52 -2.27 -21.97
N ARG A 2 31.69 -2.97 -20.84
CA ARG A 2 30.90 -2.67 -19.64
C ARG A 2 31.30 -1.26 -19.20
N THR A 3 30.39 -0.30 -19.29
CA THR A 3 30.57 0.99 -18.64
C THR A 3 30.65 0.74 -17.15
N VAL A 4 31.78 1.07 -16.54
CA VAL A 4 31.93 0.96 -15.09
C VAL A 4 31.09 2.07 -14.48
N LEU A 5 30.01 1.71 -13.80
CA LEU A 5 29.21 2.66 -13.04
C LEU A 5 30.01 3.11 -11.81
N CYS A 6 30.37 4.39 -11.76
CA CYS A 6 31.09 4.99 -10.64
C CYS A 6 30.14 5.49 -9.54
N HIS A 7 29.08 4.73 -9.22
CA HIS A 7 28.21 5.03 -8.10
C HIS A 7 27.62 3.75 -7.48
N PRO A 8 27.31 3.76 -6.18
CA PRO A 8 26.83 2.56 -5.47
C PRO A 8 25.31 2.32 -5.58
N TYR A 9 24.59 3.14 -6.35
CA TYR A 9 23.14 3.02 -6.53
C TYR A 9 22.75 2.03 -7.64
N HIS A 10 21.57 1.41 -7.48
CA HIS A 10 20.95 0.53 -8.47
C HIS A 10 20.17 1.37 -9.50
N LEU A 11 20.52 1.23 -10.78
CA LEU A 11 19.74 1.77 -11.90
C LEU A 11 18.81 0.67 -12.40
N VAL A 12 17.53 0.76 -12.05
CA VAL A 12 16.53 -0.24 -12.39
C VAL A 12 16.20 -0.17 -13.88
N GLU A 13 16.07 -1.32 -14.53
CA GLU A 13 15.64 -1.40 -15.92
C GLU A 13 14.16 -0.96 -16.07
N PRO A 14 13.74 -0.42 -17.23
CA PRO A 14 12.34 -0.06 -17.44
C PRO A 14 11.41 -1.26 -17.20
N SER A 15 10.48 -1.12 -16.25
CA SER A 15 9.52 -2.18 -15.90
C SER A 15 8.09 -1.75 -16.20
N PRO A 16 7.22 -2.68 -16.64
CA PRO A 16 5.81 -2.38 -16.92
C PRO A 16 4.94 -2.36 -15.64
N TRP A 17 5.44 -2.91 -14.54
CA TRP A 17 4.68 -3.13 -13.30
C TRP A 17 4.05 -1.88 -12.69
N PRO A 18 4.71 -0.71 -12.64
CA PRO A 18 4.08 0.50 -12.11
C PRO A 18 2.83 0.92 -12.88
N LEU A 19 2.85 0.82 -14.22
CA LEU A 19 1.73 1.19 -15.07
C LEU A 19 0.56 0.21 -14.90
N LEU A 20 0.86 -1.09 -14.93
CA LEU A 20 -0.15 -2.12 -14.74
C LEU A 20 -0.76 -2.04 -13.33
N GLY A 21 0.06 -1.72 -12.31
CA GLY A 21 -0.38 -1.57 -10.92
C GLY A 21 -1.31 -0.38 -10.75
N ALA A 22 -1.00 0.75 -11.38
CA ALA A 22 -1.88 1.92 -11.42
C ALA A 22 -3.22 1.61 -12.11
N GLY A 23 -3.20 0.83 -13.21
CA GLY A 23 -4.41 0.35 -13.87
C GLY A 23 -5.26 -0.56 -12.98
N GLY A 24 -4.62 -1.49 -12.24
CA GLY A 24 -5.30 -2.33 -11.25
C GLY A 24 -5.96 -1.52 -10.14
N ALA A 25 -5.26 -0.51 -9.61
CA ALA A 25 -5.81 0.40 -8.59
C ALA A 25 -7.00 1.21 -9.11
N LEU A 26 -6.96 1.67 -10.38
CA LEU A 26 -8.08 2.33 -11.02
C LEU A 26 -9.31 1.43 -11.14
N PHE A 27 -9.13 0.16 -11.51
CA PHE A 27 -10.23 -0.80 -11.57
C PHE A 27 -10.82 -1.12 -10.20
N ILE A 28 -10.02 -1.13 -9.14
CA ILE A 28 -10.54 -1.25 -7.77
C ILE A 28 -11.39 -0.03 -7.43
N THR A 29 -10.89 1.20 -7.60
CA THR A 29 -11.63 2.39 -7.18
C THR A 29 -12.92 2.58 -7.99
N VAL A 30 -12.86 2.47 -9.32
CA VAL A 30 -14.05 2.54 -10.18
C VAL A 30 -14.99 1.36 -9.89
N GLY A 31 -14.45 0.16 -9.72
CA GLY A 31 -15.22 -1.04 -9.39
C GLY A 31 -15.93 -0.93 -8.05
N SER A 32 -15.30 -0.36 -7.03
CA SER A 32 -15.91 -0.11 -5.72
C SER A 32 -17.05 0.91 -5.81
N VAL A 33 -16.89 1.98 -6.58
CA VAL A 33 -17.98 2.95 -6.83
C VAL A 33 -19.17 2.26 -7.50
N ILE A 34 -18.93 1.48 -8.56
CA ILE A 34 -19.99 0.74 -9.26
C ILE A 34 -20.65 -0.29 -8.34
N TYR A 35 -19.86 -0.98 -7.51
CA TYR A 35 -20.37 -1.95 -6.55
C TYR A 35 -21.30 -1.29 -5.52
N PHE A 36 -20.91 -0.17 -4.93
CA PHE A 36 -21.74 0.50 -3.92
C PHE A 36 -23.03 1.13 -4.48
N HIS A 37 -23.05 1.51 -5.76
CA HIS A 37 -24.24 2.14 -6.37
C HIS A 37 -25.16 1.14 -7.10
N TYR A 38 -24.58 0.11 -7.74
CA TYR A 38 -25.30 -0.80 -8.64
C TYR A 38 -25.20 -2.27 -8.23
N GLY A 39 -24.45 -2.61 -7.17
CA GLY A 39 -24.28 -3.98 -6.68
C GLY A 39 -23.37 -4.88 -7.55
N LEU A 40 -22.80 -4.35 -8.64
CA LEU A 40 -21.95 -5.11 -9.56
C LEU A 40 -20.48 -5.11 -9.10
N SER A 41 -20.01 -6.23 -8.56
CA SER A 41 -18.65 -6.35 -7.99
C SER A 41 -17.58 -6.89 -8.95
N GLN A 42 -17.96 -7.26 -10.18
CA GLN A 42 -17.06 -7.97 -11.12
C GLN A 42 -15.80 -7.15 -11.45
N ILE A 43 -15.96 -5.86 -11.71
CA ILE A 43 -14.85 -4.95 -12.05
C ILE A 43 -13.90 -4.77 -10.85
N MET A 44 -14.46 -4.66 -9.63
CA MET A 44 -13.67 -4.56 -8.41
C MET A 44 -12.80 -5.83 -8.22
N TYR A 45 -13.40 -7.02 -8.34
CA TYR A 45 -12.66 -8.28 -8.21
C TYR A 45 -11.59 -8.47 -9.29
N LEU A 46 -11.86 -8.02 -10.52
CA LEU A 46 -10.85 -7.99 -11.57
C LEU A 46 -9.66 -7.08 -11.19
N GLY A 47 -9.94 -5.88 -10.67
CA GLY A 47 -8.90 -4.97 -10.19
C GLY A 47 -8.04 -5.57 -9.08
N VAL A 48 -8.68 -6.21 -8.08
CA VAL A 48 -7.99 -6.91 -7.00
C VAL A 48 -7.09 -8.03 -7.53
N LEU A 49 -7.61 -8.85 -8.45
CA LEU A 49 -6.83 -9.94 -9.07
C LEU A 49 -5.58 -9.40 -9.78
N ILE A 50 -5.72 -8.31 -10.56
CA ILE A 50 -4.62 -7.66 -11.26
C ILE A 50 -3.55 -7.18 -10.27
N ILE A 51 -3.94 -6.49 -9.19
CA ILE A 51 -2.97 -6.02 -8.18
C ILE A 51 -2.21 -7.19 -7.56
N VAL A 52 -2.91 -8.26 -7.15
CA VAL A 52 -2.26 -9.42 -6.51
C VAL A 52 -1.23 -10.07 -7.45
N ILE A 53 -1.58 -10.24 -8.73
CA ILE A 53 -0.65 -10.79 -9.73
C ILE A 53 0.57 -9.88 -9.89
N ILE A 54 0.37 -8.56 -9.99
CA ILE A 54 1.46 -7.60 -10.18
C ILE A 54 2.37 -7.56 -8.95
N MET A 55 1.82 -7.57 -7.74
CA MET A 55 2.63 -7.63 -6.52
C MET A 55 3.53 -8.87 -6.52
N PHE A 56 2.98 -10.03 -6.87
CA PHE A 56 3.74 -11.28 -6.93
C PHE A 56 4.87 -11.21 -7.97
N VAL A 57 4.57 -10.81 -9.21
CA VAL A 57 5.56 -10.78 -10.29
C VAL A 57 6.60 -9.67 -10.07
N TRP A 58 6.18 -8.50 -9.59
CA TRP A 58 7.10 -7.40 -9.30
C TRP A 58 8.06 -7.76 -8.17
N TRP A 59 7.59 -8.37 -7.07
CA TRP A 59 8.49 -8.82 -6.02
C TRP A 59 9.43 -9.93 -6.46
N GLN A 60 8.97 -10.83 -7.34
CA GLN A 60 9.85 -11.82 -7.95
C GLN A 60 11.00 -11.16 -8.73
N ASP A 61 10.73 -10.07 -9.45
CA ASP A 61 11.77 -9.33 -10.18
C ASP A 61 12.73 -8.62 -9.21
N VAL A 62 12.25 -8.02 -8.13
CA VAL A 62 13.11 -7.45 -7.07
C VAL A 62 14.03 -8.53 -6.45
N ILE A 63 13.52 -9.74 -6.22
CA ILE A 63 14.33 -10.87 -5.73
C ILE A 63 15.41 -11.26 -6.75
N ARG A 64 15.10 -11.18 -8.05
CA ARG A 64 16.06 -11.48 -9.11
C ARG A 64 17.16 -10.44 -9.20
N GLU A 65 16.79 -9.17 -9.17
CA GLU A 65 17.69 -8.02 -9.14
C GLU A 65 18.63 -8.09 -7.92
N SER A 66 18.10 -8.50 -6.77
CA SER A 66 18.89 -8.59 -5.54
C SER A 66 19.81 -9.80 -5.51
N THR A 67 19.28 -11.00 -5.77
CA THR A 67 19.94 -12.28 -5.44
C THR A 67 20.75 -12.82 -6.61
N PHE A 68 20.21 -12.74 -7.82
CA PHE A 68 20.84 -13.33 -9.00
C PHE A 68 21.70 -12.32 -9.77
N GLN A 69 21.33 -11.04 -9.76
CA GLN A 69 22.10 -9.99 -10.44
C GLN A 69 23.04 -9.20 -9.50
N GLY A 70 22.78 -9.25 -8.18
CA GLY A 70 23.66 -8.67 -7.17
C GLY A 70 23.63 -7.13 -7.11
N HIS A 71 22.56 -6.48 -7.58
CA HIS A 71 22.47 -5.02 -7.65
C HIS A 71 22.28 -4.32 -6.28
N HIS A 72 22.02 -5.08 -5.21
CA HIS A 72 21.77 -4.55 -3.87
C HIS A 72 23.08 -4.33 -3.09
N SER A 73 23.77 -3.23 -3.37
CA SER A 73 24.91 -2.75 -2.59
C SER A 73 24.52 -2.40 -1.14
N LEU A 74 25.49 -2.16 -0.26
CA LEU A 74 25.23 -1.76 1.14
C LEU A 74 24.37 -0.50 1.24
N ILE A 75 24.60 0.48 0.35
CA ILE A 75 23.85 1.75 0.33
C ILE A 75 22.40 1.50 -0.12
N VAL A 76 22.19 0.66 -1.15
CA VAL A 76 20.85 0.27 -1.60
C VAL A 76 20.08 -0.45 -0.50
N LYS A 77 20.72 -1.41 0.19
CA LYS A 77 20.12 -2.12 1.33
C LYS A 77 19.74 -1.17 2.46
N GLN A 78 20.60 -0.19 2.78
CA GLN A 78 20.30 0.84 3.78
C GLN A 78 19.09 1.69 3.34
N GLY A 79 19.00 2.06 2.07
CA GLY A 79 17.85 2.77 1.50
C GLY A 79 16.54 1.99 1.64
N ILE A 80 16.55 0.71 1.30
CA ILE A 80 15.38 -0.18 1.46
C ILE A 80 14.96 -0.27 2.94
N LYS A 81 15.91 -0.35 3.87
CA LYS A 81 15.61 -0.34 5.32
C LYS A 81 14.92 0.94 5.76
N TYR A 82 15.41 2.11 5.34
CA TYR A 82 14.73 3.38 5.62
C TYR A 82 13.35 3.45 4.97
N GLY A 83 13.21 2.97 3.73
CA GLY A 83 11.92 2.88 3.06
C GLY A 83 10.90 2.05 3.85
N MET A 84 11.29 0.87 4.34
CA MET A 84 10.42 0.04 5.16
C MET A 84 10.07 0.70 6.50
N LEU A 85 11.04 1.37 7.15
CA LEU A 85 10.79 2.11 8.39
C LEU A 85 9.75 3.22 8.18
N LEU A 86 9.89 4.01 7.11
CA LEU A 86 8.94 5.07 6.78
C LEU A 86 7.56 4.53 6.40
N PHE A 87 7.49 3.40 5.69
CA PHE A 87 6.24 2.72 5.39
C PHE A 87 5.52 2.25 6.67
N ILE A 88 6.23 1.61 7.60
CA ILE A 88 5.65 1.21 8.90
C ILE A 88 5.18 2.43 9.69
N LEU A 89 5.96 3.52 9.68
CA LEU A 89 5.58 4.76 10.34
C LEU A 89 4.28 5.34 9.76
N SER A 90 4.08 5.30 8.44
CA SER A 90 2.81 5.73 7.84
C SER A 90 1.63 4.86 8.27
N GLU A 91 1.81 3.55 8.42
CA GLU A 91 0.77 2.64 8.92
C GLU A 91 0.41 2.95 10.38
N VAL A 92 1.40 3.23 11.24
CA VAL A 92 1.16 3.65 12.63
C VAL A 92 0.30 4.92 12.69
N LEU A 93 0.58 5.90 11.82
CA LEU A 93 -0.21 7.13 11.74
C LEU A 93 -1.63 6.89 11.18
N PHE A 94 -1.76 5.97 10.22
CA PHE A 94 -3.06 5.52 9.73
C PHE A 94 -3.92 4.93 10.87
N PHE A 95 -3.35 4.03 11.70
CA PHE A 95 -4.04 3.50 12.89
C PHE A 95 -4.32 4.57 13.95
N PHE A 96 -3.38 5.50 14.15
CA PHE A 96 -3.57 6.63 15.05
C PHE A 96 -4.83 7.44 14.71
N SER A 97 -5.18 7.59 13.42
CA SER A 97 -6.41 8.28 13.01
C SER A 97 -7.69 7.58 13.49
N PHE A 98 -7.73 6.25 13.56
CA PHE A 98 -8.86 5.51 14.12
C PHE A 98 -8.93 5.63 15.64
N PHE A 99 -7.79 5.57 16.33
CA PHE A 99 -7.74 5.83 17.78
C PHE A 99 -8.21 7.24 18.10
N TRP A 100 -7.81 8.22 17.30
CA TRP A 100 -8.28 9.59 17.43
C TRP A 100 -9.80 9.67 17.29
N ALA A 101 -10.39 9.06 16.26
CA ALA A 101 -11.84 9.03 16.06
C ALA A 101 -12.59 8.35 17.24
N PHE A 102 -12.01 7.27 17.77
CA PHE A 102 -12.55 6.56 18.94
C PHE A 102 -12.50 7.41 20.22
N PHE A 103 -11.34 8.02 20.54
CA PHE A 103 -11.21 8.86 21.73
C PHE A 103 -12.07 10.12 21.63
N HIS A 104 -12.17 10.72 20.45
CA HIS A 104 -13.06 11.85 20.22
C HIS A 104 -14.52 11.48 20.54
N SER A 105 -14.99 10.32 20.06
CA SER A 105 -16.37 9.87 20.26
C SER A 105 -16.66 9.39 21.69
N SER A 106 -15.69 8.78 22.36
CA SER A 106 -15.88 8.19 23.70
C SER A 106 -15.65 9.15 24.86
N LEU A 107 -14.73 10.12 24.72
CA LEU A 107 -14.45 11.10 25.78
C LEU A 107 -15.49 12.22 25.87
N ALA A 108 -16.13 12.54 24.75
CA ALA A 108 -17.23 13.52 24.69
C ALA A 108 -18.42 12.94 23.91
N PRO A 109 -19.19 11.99 24.50
CA PRO A 109 -20.30 11.36 23.82
C PRO A 109 -21.37 12.37 23.41
N ALA A 110 -21.87 12.24 22.18
CA ALA A 110 -22.94 13.08 21.67
C ALA A 110 -24.22 12.91 22.51
N VAL A 111 -25.04 13.97 22.55
CA VAL A 111 -26.31 13.98 23.31
C VAL A 111 -27.25 12.86 22.82
N GLU A 112 -27.24 12.58 21.52
CA GLU A 112 -28.02 11.51 20.89
C GLU A 112 -27.68 10.10 21.41
N LEU A 113 -26.48 9.92 21.98
CA LEU A 113 -26.01 8.66 22.55
C LEU A 113 -26.34 8.51 24.05
N GLY A 114 -27.03 9.49 24.65
CA GLY A 114 -27.37 9.51 26.08
C GLY A 114 -26.28 10.08 26.98
N VAL A 115 -25.31 10.81 26.43
CA VAL A 115 -24.18 11.45 27.15
C VAL A 115 -23.37 10.45 28.00
N ALA A 116 -23.31 9.20 27.54
CA ALA A 116 -22.60 8.12 28.20
C ALA A 116 -21.86 7.26 27.17
N TRP A 117 -20.77 6.65 27.61
CA TRP A 117 -20.04 5.65 26.85
C TRP A 117 -19.90 4.37 27.70
N PRO A 118 -20.24 3.18 27.19
CA PRO A 118 -20.80 2.89 25.86
C PRO A 118 -22.19 3.54 25.64
N PRO A 119 -22.63 3.72 24.38
CA PRO A 119 -23.97 4.24 24.08
C PRO A 119 -25.07 3.35 24.68
N GLN A 120 -26.18 3.96 25.07
CA GLN A 120 -27.31 3.21 25.64
C GLN A 120 -27.88 2.22 24.61
N GLY A 121 -28.07 0.96 25.00
CA GLY A 121 -28.67 -0.07 24.16
C GLY A 121 -27.71 -0.83 23.24
N VAL A 122 -26.40 -0.60 23.37
CA VAL A 122 -25.33 -1.46 22.83
C VAL A 122 -25.05 -2.62 23.78
#